data_AF-A0A1S2VA53-F1
#
_entry.id   AF-A0A1S2VA53-F1
#
_cell.length_a   1.000
_cell.length_b   1.000
_cell.length_c   1.000
_cell.angle_alpha   90.00
_cell.angle_beta   90.00
_cell.angle_gamma   90.00
#
_symmetry.space_group_name_H-M   'P 1'
#
loop_
_entity.id
_entity.type
_entity.pdbx_description
1 polymer ?
#
loop_
_entity_poly.entity_id
_entity_poly.type
_entity_poly.pdbx_seq_one_letter_code
_entity_poly.pdbx_strand_id
1 'polypeptide(L)'
;MSGFLGPYQLYELGRIELFKDVFLWAYERSALRYAAIRQSLGEPDAFRLTYREEIRRVIAAIISGAMSQEEALKTIRETAQKVPPSEQRKFVEIVETELLALHEGNYARYRVKPSEFSRWKDIWERP
;
A
#
# COMPACT_ATOMS: atom_id res chain seq x y z
N MET A 1 -25.92 -43.11 11.96
CA MET A 1 -26.33 -41.97 12.81
C MET A 1 -25.06 -41.26 13.21
N SER A 2 -24.64 -40.25 12.44
CA SER A 2 -24.85 -38.82 12.76
C SER A 2 -24.08 -38.45 14.03
N GLY A 3 -23.04 -37.61 14.06
CA GLY A 3 -22.55 -36.58 13.14
C GLY A 3 -22.10 -35.40 14.00
N PHE A 4 -20.91 -34.84 13.79
CA PHE A 4 -20.63 -33.40 13.74
C PHE A 4 -19.12 -33.17 13.54
N LEU A 5 -18.76 -32.68 12.35
CA LEU A 5 -17.46 -32.11 12.03
C LEU A 5 -17.43 -30.66 12.55
N GLY A 6 -16.43 -30.31 13.36
CA GLY A 6 -16.16 -28.94 13.79
C GLY A 6 -14.86 -28.41 13.14
N PRO A 7 -14.81 -27.15 12.66
CA PRO A 7 -13.87 -26.72 11.64
C PRO A 7 -12.61 -26.09 12.28
N TYR A 8 -11.51 -26.82 12.29
CA TYR A 8 -10.18 -26.23 12.49
C TYR A 8 -9.24 -26.65 11.36
N GLN A 9 -9.76 -26.63 10.13
CA GLN A 9 -8.92 -26.48 8.94
C GLN A 9 -8.76 -24.98 8.72
N LEU A 10 -7.60 -24.42 9.11
CA LEU A 10 -6.96 -23.21 8.55
C LEU A 10 -5.93 -22.66 9.54
N TYR A 11 -4.99 -23.50 9.98
CA TYR A 11 -3.72 -22.99 10.48
C TYR A 11 -2.61 -23.43 9.54
N GLU A 12 -1.93 -22.40 9.02
CA GLU A 12 -0.52 -22.45 8.60
C GLU A 12 -0.21 -23.15 7.27
N LEU A 13 -0.59 -22.50 6.17
CA LEU A 13 0.22 -22.60 4.95
C LEU A 13 0.64 -21.20 4.48
N GLY A 14 1.89 -20.87 4.83
CA GLY A 14 2.86 -20.32 3.88
C GLY A 14 2.54 -18.96 3.25
N ARG A 15 2.58 -17.87 4.03
CA ARG A 15 2.73 -16.51 3.48
C ARG A 15 3.98 -15.81 4.01
N ILE A 16 5.14 -16.45 3.82
CA ILE A 16 6.45 -15.80 4.02
C ILE A 16 7.02 -15.35 2.66
N GLU A 17 6.50 -15.85 1.54
CA GLU A 17 7.01 -15.52 0.19
C GLU A 17 6.53 -14.15 -0.32
N LEU A 18 5.39 -13.61 0.17
CA LEU A 18 4.94 -12.24 -0.13
C LEU A 18 5.77 -11.15 0.57
N PHE A 19 6.66 -11.52 1.49
CA PHE A 19 7.47 -10.58 2.24
C PHE A 19 8.81 -10.28 1.56
N LYS A 20 9.21 -11.04 0.53
CA LYS A 20 10.52 -10.83 -0.11
C LYS A 20 10.51 -9.67 -1.09
N ASP A 21 9.46 -9.52 -1.89
CA ASP A 21 9.41 -8.48 -2.94
C ASP A 21 9.09 -7.09 -2.37
N VAL A 22 8.27 -7.03 -1.31
CA VAL A 22 8.04 -5.79 -0.53
C VAL A 22 9.32 -5.31 0.14
N PHE A 23 10.18 -6.23 0.57
CA PHE A 23 11.45 -5.90 1.21
C PHE A 23 12.51 -5.47 0.22
N LEU A 24 12.60 -6.08 -0.98
CA LEU A 24 13.62 -5.71 -1.95
C LEU A 24 13.45 -4.25 -2.42
N TRP A 25 12.21 -3.81 -2.70
CA TRP A 25 11.93 -2.44 -3.10
C TRP A 25 12.08 -1.42 -1.96
N ALA A 26 11.67 -1.78 -0.74
CA ALA A 26 11.90 -0.95 0.44
C ALA A 26 13.39 -0.84 0.81
N TYR A 27 14.17 -1.90 0.56
CA TYR A 27 15.59 -2.00 0.87
C TYR A 27 16.45 -1.23 -0.13
N GLU A 28 16.11 -1.25 -1.44
CA GLU A 28 16.76 -0.41 -2.45
C GLU A 28 16.58 1.10 -2.18
N ARG A 29 15.53 1.49 -1.45
CA ARG A 29 15.19 2.90 -1.27
C ARG A 29 15.56 3.55 0.07
N SER A 30 15.57 2.84 1.20
CA SER A 30 16.20 3.35 2.45
C SER A 30 16.09 2.36 3.63
N ALA A 31 17.10 1.52 3.86
CA ALA A 31 17.15 0.62 5.03
C ALA A 31 17.13 1.32 6.43
N LEU A 32 17.22 2.65 6.50
CA LEU A 32 17.37 3.39 7.77
C LEU A 32 16.17 4.27 8.17
N ARG A 33 15.19 4.52 7.29
CA ARG A 33 14.07 5.45 7.57
C ARG A 33 12.76 4.79 7.99
N TYR A 34 12.54 3.54 7.62
CA TYR A 34 11.25 2.85 7.83
C TYR A 34 10.94 2.48 9.28
N ALA A 35 11.95 2.40 10.16
CA ALA A 35 11.74 2.09 11.58
C ALA A 35 11.09 3.25 12.36
N ALA A 36 11.36 4.50 11.96
CA ALA A 36 10.95 5.68 12.74
C ALA A 36 9.45 5.99 12.64
N ILE A 37 8.81 5.69 11.51
CA ILE A 37 7.38 6.04 11.28
C ILE A 37 6.44 5.05 12.00
N ARG A 38 6.86 3.79 12.18
CA ARG A 38 6.08 2.81 12.95
C ARG A 38 6.04 3.11 14.44
N GLN A 39 6.96 3.92 14.95
CA GLN A 39 7.11 4.15 16.39
C GLN A 39 6.31 5.36 16.91
N SER A 40 5.78 6.22 16.04
CA SER A 40 4.96 7.38 16.45
C SER A 40 3.45 7.11 16.46
N LEU A 41 3.02 5.87 16.71
CA LEU A 41 1.62 5.43 16.82
C LEU A 41 0.93 5.94 18.12
N GLY A 42 1.12 7.23 18.43
CA GLY A 42 0.65 7.87 19.64
C GLY A 42 0.13 9.28 19.38
N GLU A 43 -0.61 9.47 18.30
CA GLU A 43 -1.59 10.55 18.04
C GLU A 43 -2.06 10.39 16.57
N PRO A 44 -3.31 10.72 16.20
CA PRO A 44 -3.73 10.70 14.81
C PRO A 44 -2.84 11.67 14.03
N ASP A 45 -2.04 11.17 13.09
CA ASP A 45 -1.16 12.01 12.24
C ASP A 45 -2.03 13.04 11.53
N ALA A 46 -2.02 14.29 12.01
CA ALA A 46 -2.83 15.38 11.48
C ALA A 46 -2.63 15.52 9.96
N PHE A 47 -1.44 15.18 9.47
CA PHE A 47 -1.14 15.11 8.05
C PHE A 47 -1.98 14.06 7.30
N ARG A 48 -2.07 12.84 7.85
CA ARG A 48 -2.91 11.79 7.27
C ARG A 48 -4.38 12.20 7.31
N LEU A 49 -4.84 12.86 8.37
CA LEU A 49 -6.21 13.35 8.44
C LEU A 49 -6.49 14.43 7.39
N THR A 50 -5.57 15.38 7.22
CA THR A 50 -5.66 16.48 6.24
C THR A 50 -5.66 15.95 4.81
N TYR A 51 -4.75 15.03 4.48
CA TYR A 51 -4.55 14.54 3.12
C TYR A 51 -5.20 13.18 2.84
N ARG A 52 -6.05 12.66 3.74
CA ARG A 52 -6.63 11.30 3.62
C ARG A 52 -7.31 11.08 2.27
N GLU A 53 -8.05 12.07 1.78
CA GLU A 53 -8.82 11.93 0.53
C GLU A 53 -7.90 12.02 -0.69
N GLU A 54 -6.89 12.86 -0.65
CA GLU A 54 -5.84 12.96 -1.67
C GLU A 54 -5.06 11.65 -1.76
N ILE A 55 -4.57 11.14 -0.62
CA ILE A 55 -3.87 9.85 -0.53
C ILE A 55 -4.77 8.74 -1.08
N ARG A 56 -6.03 8.69 -0.62
CA ARG A 56 -7.00 7.68 -1.09
C ARG A 56 -7.23 7.75 -2.59
N ARG A 57 -7.36 8.96 -3.15
CA ARG A 57 -7.57 9.20 -4.58
C ARG A 57 -6.37 8.78 -5.42
N VAL A 58 -5.15 9.15 -5.01
CA VAL A 58 -3.93 8.76 -5.74
C VAL A 58 -3.79 7.25 -5.77
N ILE A 59 -3.95 6.58 -4.63
CA ILE A 59 -3.84 5.12 -4.55
C ILE A 59 -4.92 4.44 -5.39
N ALA A 60 -6.17 4.91 -5.30
CA ALA A 60 -7.26 4.38 -6.12
C ALA A 60 -6.97 4.57 -7.63
N ALA A 61 -6.45 5.72 -8.03
CA ALA A 61 -6.10 5.98 -9.43
C ALA A 61 -4.99 5.07 -9.95
N ILE A 62 -3.97 4.79 -9.12
CA ILE A 62 -2.88 3.87 -9.45
C ILE A 62 -3.41 2.44 -9.64
N ILE A 63 -4.26 1.97 -8.72
CA ILE A 63 -4.84 0.62 -8.79
C ILE A 63 -5.82 0.50 -9.96
N SER A 64 -6.79 1.40 -10.08
CA SER A 64 -7.78 1.36 -11.17
C SER A 64 -7.14 1.60 -12.54
N GLY A 65 -6.06 2.38 -12.60
CA GLY A 65 -5.24 2.57 -13.80
C GLY A 65 -4.36 1.37 -14.14
N ALA A 66 -4.18 0.43 -13.21
CA ALA A 66 -3.27 -0.70 -13.31
C ALA A 66 -1.85 -0.26 -13.72
N MET A 67 -1.37 0.81 -13.07
CA MET A 67 -0.09 1.44 -13.36
C MET A 67 1.09 0.57 -12.90
N SER A 68 2.18 0.60 -13.67
CA SER A 68 3.46 0.04 -13.25
C SER A 68 4.07 0.84 -12.09
N GLN A 69 5.14 0.31 -11.49
CA GLN A 69 5.85 1.00 -10.42
C GLN A 69 6.39 2.37 -10.87
N GLU A 70 6.93 2.46 -12.08
CA GLU A 70 7.48 3.69 -12.65
C GLU A 70 6.38 4.75 -12.89
N GLU A 71 5.24 4.32 -13.45
CA GLU A 71 4.08 5.18 -13.72
C GLU A 71 3.46 5.69 -12.42
N ALA A 72 3.37 4.83 -11.40
CA ALA A 72 2.90 5.20 -10.08
C ALA A 72 3.83 6.25 -9.43
N LEU A 73 5.14 6.04 -9.46
CA LEU A 73 6.11 7.01 -8.93
C LEU A 73 6.00 8.37 -9.60
N LYS A 74 5.84 8.41 -10.93
CA LYS A 74 5.62 9.64 -11.69
C LYS A 74 4.33 10.33 -11.22
N THR A 75 3.23 9.59 -11.14
CA THR A 75 1.92 10.10 -10.71
C THR A 75 1.94 10.65 -9.29
N ILE A 76 2.65 9.99 -8.37
CA ILE A 76 2.81 10.44 -6.98
C ILE A 76 3.59 11.75 -6.94
N ARG A 77 4.70 11.86 -7.68
CA ARG A 77 5.50 13.10 -7.75
C ARG A 77 4.71 14.25 -8.36
N GLU A 78 3.97 14.01 -9.44
CA GLU A 78 3.11 15.02 -10.08
C GLU A 78 2.00 15.48 -9.14
N THR A 79 1.41 14.57 -8.37
CA THR A 79 0.39 14.95 -7.39
C THR A 79 1.00 15.71 -6.21
N ALA A 80 2.19 15.32 -5.76
CA ALA A 80 2.90 16.01 -4.69
C ALA A 80 3.23 17.46 -5.04
N GLN A 81 3.43 17.81 -6.31
CA GLN A 81 3.63 19.21 -6.72
C GLN A 81 2.43 20.13 -6.40
N LYS A 82 1.24 19.55 -6.20
CA LYS A 82 0.02 20.28 -5.80
C LYS A 82 -0.09 20.50 -4.28
N VAL A 83 0.79 19.86 -3.50
CA VAL A 83 0.92 19.99 -2.04
C VAL A 83 1.95 21.10 -1.74
N PRO A 84 1.83 21.85 -0.63
CA PRO A 84 2.85 22.83 -0.22
C PRO A 84 4.27 22.24 -0.20
N PRO A 85 5.31 22.98 -0.66
CA PRO A 85 6.69 22.48 -0.76
C PRO A 85 7.24 21.80 0.51
N SER A 86 6.90 22.32 1.69
CA SER A 86 7.30 21.76 2.99
C SER A 86 6.71 20.38 3.27
N GLU A 87 5.63 20.01 2.59
CA GLU A 87 4.81 18.84 2.84
C GLU A 87 4.90 17.78 1.73
N GLN A 88 5.38 18.15 0.55
CA GLN A 88 5.47 17.25 -0.62
C GLN A 88 6.25 15.98 -0.30
N ARG A 89 7.39 16.10 0.37
CA ARG A 89 8.24 14.95 0.72
C ARG A 89 7.48 13.97 1.62
N LYS A 90 6.79 14.47 2.65
CA LYS A 90 6.00 13.65 3.57
C LYS A 90 4.79 13.02 2.87
N PHE A 91 4.16 13.74 1.93
CA PHE A 91 3.07 13.20 1.12
C PHE A 91 3.52 12.01 0.27
N VAL A 92 4.61 12.16 -0.50
CA VAL A 92 5.18 11.09 -1.34
C VAL A 92 5.47 9.86 -0.48
N GLU A 93 6.15 10.05 0.65
CA GLU A 93 6.53 8.97 1.56
C GLU A 93 5.33 8.19 2.12
N ILE A 94 4.26 8.90 2.51
CA ILE A 94 3.04 8.25 3.01
C ILE A 94 2.37 7.46 1.89
N VAL A 95 2.19 8.03 0.70
CA VAL A 95 1.52 7.34 -0.41
C VAL A 95 2.29 6.07 -0.81
N GLU A 96 3.62 6.15 -0.89
CA GLU A 96 4.46 4.99 -1.20
C GLU A 96 4.37 3.91 -0.11
N THR A 97 4.41 4.30 1.16
CA THR A 97 4.26 3.36 2.29
C THR A 97 2.90 2.66 2.24
N GLU A 98 1.83 3.40 1.95
CA GLU A 98 0.48 2.85 1.86
C GLU A 98 0.32 1.92 0.65
N LEU A 99 0.96 2.22 -0.49
CA LEU A 99 0.99 1.34 -1.67
C LEU A 99 1.74 0.04 -1.38
N LEU A 100 2.89 0.10 -0.71
CA LEU A 100 3.64 -1.10 -0.31
C LEU A 100 2.90 -1.96 0.70
N ALA A 101 2.12 -1.32 1.58
CA ALA A 101 1.30 -2.01 2.55
C ALA A 101 0.03 -2.62 1.92
N LEU A 102 -0.25 -2.41 0.63
CA LEU A 102 -1.45 -2.95 -0.01
C LEU A 102 -1.42 -4.48 -0.07
N HIS A 103 -2.54 -5.09 0.32
CA HIS A 103 -2.79 -6.51 0.15
C HIS A 103 -4.30 -6.76 0.01
N GLU A 104 -4.67 -8.00 -0.28
CA GLU A 104 -6.07 -8.43 -0.47
C GLU A 104 -7.02 -8.08 0.69
N GLY A 105 -6.48 -7.83 1.89
CA GLY A 105 -7.27 -7.51 3.08
C GLY A 105 -7.50 -6.02 3.32
N ASN A 106 -6.80 -5.12 2.61
CA ASN A 106 -6.89 -3.68 2.89
C ASN A 106 -7.20 -2.81 1.67
N TYR A 107 -7.13 -3.32 0.42
CA TYR A 107 -7.39 -2.50 -0.77
C TYR A 107 -8.81 -1.92 -0.81
N ALA A 108 -9.78 -2.61 -0.18
CA ALA A 108 -11.18 -2.18 -0.14
C ALA A 108 -11.37 -0.79 0.46
N ARG A 109 -10.46 -0.33 1.34
CA ARG A 109 -10.48 1.03 1.92
C ARG A 109 -10.35 2.14 0.86
N TYR A 110 -9.77 1.82 -0.29
CA TYR A 110 -9.62 2.74 -1.41
C TYR A 110 -10.82 2.75 -2.35
N ARG A 111 -11.86 1.95 -2.07
CA ARG A 111 -13.08 1.81 -2.90
C ARG A 111 -12.78 1.32 -4.32
N VAL A 112 -11.77 0.48 -4.47
CA VAL A 112 -11.41 -0.19 -5.73
C VAL A 112 -11.99 -1.60 -5.76
N LYS A 113 -12.36 -2.09 -6.94
CA LYS A 113 -12.94 -3.41 -7.11
C LYS A 113 -11.86 -4.50 -6.99
N PRO A 114 -12.22 -5.72 -6.54
CA PRO A 114 -11.29 -6.85 -6.49
C PRO A 114 -10.60 -7.12 -7.84
N SER A 115 -11.34 -6.99 -8.95
CA SER A 115 -10.82 -7.20 -10.31
C SER A 115 -9.79 -6.15 -10.73
N GLU A 116 -9.97 -4.89 -10.31
CA GLU A 116 -9.00 -3.82 -10.57
C GLU A 116 -7.71 -4.06 -9.79
N PHE A 117 -7.85 -4.43 -8.51
CA PHE A 117 -6.72 -4.77 -7.66
C PHE A 117 -5.91 -5.95 -8.19
N SER A 118 -6.58 -7.02 -8.62
CA SER A 118 -5.91 -8.18 -9.22
C SER A 118 -5.13 -7.79 -10.47
N ARG A 119 -5.75 -7.03 -11.39
CA ARG A 119 -5.10 -6.59 -12.63
C ARG A 119 -3.88 -5.69 -12.35
N TRP A 120 -4.00 -4.78 -11.40
CA TRP A 120 -2.88 -3.95 -10.97
C TRP A 120 -1.74 -4.80 -10.41
N LYS A 121 -2.05 -5.76 -9.54
CA LYS A 121 -1.06 -6.66 -8.93
C LYS A 121 -0.26 -7.43 -10.00
N ASP A 122 -0.94 -7.95 -11.02
CA ASP A 122 -0.30 -8.67 -12.14
C ASP A 122 0.70 -7.80 -12.93
N ILE A 123 0.50 -6.49 -12.97
CA ILE A 123 1.42 -5.53 -13.61
C ILE A 123 2.49 -5.09 -12.62
N TRP A 124 2.13 -4.90 -11.35
CA TRP A 124 3.01 -4.44 -10.29
C TRP A 124 4.12 -5.43 -9.92
N GLU A 125 3.83 -6.73 -10.02
CA GLU A 125 4.76 -7.83 -9.73
C GLU A 125 5.60 -8.24 -10.97
N ARG A 126 5.37 -7.61 -12.14
CA ARG A 126 6.22 -7.83 -13.31
C ARG A 126 7.54 -7.04 -13.16
N PRO A 127 8.69 -7.71 -13.25
CA PRO A 127 10.00 -7.05 -13.24
C PRO A 127 10.28 -6.27 -14.53
#